data_AF-A0A1D2XDW6-F1
#
_entry.id   AF-A0A1D2XDW6-F1
#
_cell.length_a   1.000
_cell.length_b   1.000
_cell.length_c   1.000
_cell.angle_alpha   90.00
_cell.angle_beta   90.00
_cell.angle_gamma   90.00
#
_symmetry.space_group_name_H-M   'P 1'
#
loop_
_entity.id
_entity.type
_entity.pdbx_description
1 polymer ?
#
loop_
_entity_poly.entity_id
_entity_poly.type
_entity_poly.pdbx_seq_one_letter_code
_entity_poly.pdbx_strand_id
1 'polypeptide(L)' 'MALIESGREFVLFMEGLNDAQEGLPFNIRVHRVKFSPVQNLGFISDDFASIPLQIDVLADTSVSGSGLSAFMQIDLAE' A
#
# COMPACT_ATOMS: atom_id res chain seq x y z
N MET A 1 -7.66 -22.08 0.05
CA MET A 1 -7.76 -20.74 -0.57
C MET A 1 -7.60 -19.71 0.52
N ALA A 2 -6.44 -19.07 0.59
CA ALA A 2 -6.14 -18.06 1.60
C ALA A 2 -6.64 -16.70 1.11
N LEU A 3 -7.95 -16.53 1.13
CA LEU A 3 -8.57 -15.20 1.07
C LEU A 3 -8.10 -14.50 2.35
N ILE A 4 -7.32 -13.43 2.20
CA ILE A 4 -6.64 -12.67 3.27
C ILE A 4 -7.41 -12.77 4.59
N GLU A 5 -6.79 -13.36 5.61
CA GLU A 5 -7.38 -13.44 6.95
C GLU A 5 -7.72 -12.03 7.43
N SER A 6 -9.00 -11.75 7.56
CA SER A 6 -9.52 -10.44 7.92
C SER A 6 -8.95 -10.04 9.30
N GLY A 7 -8.12 -9.00 9.33
CA GLY A 7 -7.48 -8.55 10.57
C GLY A 7 -5.96 -8.56 10.54
N ARG A 8 -5.34 -9.21 9.56
CA ARG A 8 -3.89 -9.13 9.38
C ARG A 8 -3.48 -7.75 8.89
N GLU A 9 -2.46 -7.22 9.55
CA GLU A 9 -1.87 -5.92 9.27
C GLU A 9 -0.51 -6.13 8.60
N PHE A 10 -0.22 -5.27 7.63
CA PHE A 10 0.99 -5.36 6.81
C PHE A 10 1.64 -3.99 6.71
N VAL A 11 2.93 -3.98 6.33
CA VAL A 11 3.59 -2.79 5.80
C VAL A 11 3.44 -2.83 4.28
N LEU A 12 2.95 -1.75 3.67
CA LEU A 12 2.94 -1.62 2.21
C LEU A 12 4.16 -0.82 1.79
N PHE A 13 4.99 -1.40 0.94
CA PHE A 13 6.14 -0.74 0.36
C PHE A 13 5.99 -0.70 -1.16
N MET A 14 6.07 0.50 -1.72
CA MET A 14 6.01 0.75 -3.15
C MET A 14 7.31 1.43 -3.54
N GLU A 15 8.07 0.75 -4.39
CA GLU A 15 9.28 1.28 -5.01
C GLU A 15 8.98 1.59 -6.45
N GLY A 16 9.31 2.80 -6.88
CA GLY A 16 9.05 3.26 -8.23
C GLY A 16 10.12 4.24 -8.70
N LEU A 17 10.02 4.56 -9.98
CA LEU A 17 10.78 5.64 -10.58
C LEU A 17 9.80 6.77 -10.87
N ASN A 18 10.23 8.00 -10.59
CA ASN A 18 9.45 9.18 -10.92
C ASN A 18 9.87 9.69 -12.31
N ASP A 19 9.10 9.32 -13.32
CA ASP A 19 9.35 9.76 -14.70
C ASP A 19 9.25 11.29 -14.87
N ALA A 20 8.55 11.99 -13.98
CA ALA A 20 8.51 13.45 -13.99
C ALA A 20 9.80 14.08 -13.44
N GLN A 21 10.66 13.30 -12.79
CA GLN A 21 11.96 13.71 -12.24
C GLN A 21 13.08 12.82 -12.78
N GLU A 22 13.17 12.70 -14.11
CA GLU A 22 14.25 11.98 -14.81
C GLU A 22 14.42 10.50 -14.38
N GLY A 23 13.37 9.88 -13.86
CA GLY A 23 13.41 8.50 -13.38
C GLY A 23 14.09 8.34 -12.02
N LEU A 24 14.19 9.40 -11.22
CA LEU A 24 14.72 9.32 -9.86
C LEU A 24 13.86 8.37 -8.98
N PRO A 25 14.49 7.66 -8.02
CA PRO A 25 13.76 6.80 -7.08
C PRO A 25 12.67 7.56 -6.32
N PHE A 26 11.49 6.95 -6.25
CA PHE A 26 10.36 7.45 -5.48
C PHE A 26 9.73 6.29 -4.72
N ASN A 27 9.97 6.29 -3.41
CA ASN A 27 9.57 5.20 -2.54
C ASN A 27 8.50 5.67 -1.56
N ILE A 28 7.46 4.86 -1.41
CA ILE A 28 6.39 5.08 -0.44
C ILE A 28 6.35 3.89 0.51
N ARG A 29 6.40 4.17 1.81
CA ARG A 29 6.17 3.20 2.87
C ARG A 29 4.93 3.58 3.66
N VAL A 30 3.92 2.71 3.68
CA VAL A 30 2.77 2.84 4.57
C VAL A 30 2.98 1.89 5.75
N HIS A 31 3.06 2.45 6.95
CA HIS A 31 3.52 1.73 8.14
C HIS A 31 2.57 0.60 8.56
N ARG A 32 1.26 0.81 8.41
CA ARG A 32 0.26 -0.16 8.85
C ARG A 32 -0.96 -0.12 7.94
N VAL A 33 -1.15 -1.19 7.17
CA VAL A 33 -2.29 -1.37 6.27
C VAL A 33 -3.05 -2.64 6.60
N LYS A 34 -4.38 -2.58 6.47
CA LYS A 34 -5.26 -3.73 6.54
C LYS A 34 -6.03 -3.87 5.23
N PHE A 35 -5.95 -5.04 4.63
CA PHE A 35 -6.71 -5.35 3.42
C PHE A 35 -8.10 -5.87 3.77
N SER A 36 -9.11 -5.28 3.15
CA SER A 36 -10.45 -5.85 3.19
C SER A 36 -10.53 -7.07 2.28
N PRO A 37 -11.35 -8.09 2.61
CA PRO A 37 -11.59 -9.22 1.74
C PRO A 37 -12.08 -8.75 0.36
N VAL A 38 -11.49 -9.27 -0.71
CA VAL A 38 -11.92 -8.94 -2.07
C VAL A 38 -13.30 -9.54 -2.31
N GLN A 39 -14.31 -8.69 -2.52
CA GLN A 39 -15.69 -9.15 -2.64
C GLN A 39 -16.10 -9.57 -4.06
N ASN A 40 -15.30 -9.33 -5.10
CA ASN A 40 -15.65 -9.65 -6.48
C ASN A 40 -14.41 -9.92 -7.34
N LEU A 41 -13.80 -11.11 -7.20
CA LEU A 41 -12.83 -11.59 -8.17
C LEU A 41 -13.57 -12.05 -9.43
N GLY A 42 -13.64 -11.18 -10.44
CA GLY A 42 -14.14 -11.54 -11.77
C GLY A 42 -13.16 -12.51 -12.44
N PHE A 43 -13.34 -13.82 -12.24
CA PHE A 43 -12.44 -14.85 -12.79
C PHE A 43 -12.64 -15.09 -14.30
N ILE A 44 -13.72 -14.58 -14.90
CA ILE A 44 -14.06 -14.77 -16.31
C ILE A 44 -14.51 -13.43 -16.90
N SER A 45 -13.63 -12.79 -17.65
CA SER A 45 -13.94 -11.67 -18.55
C SER A 45 -13.03 -11.71 -19.78
N ASP A 46 -13.52 -11.21 -20.91
CA ASP A 46 -12.72 -11.07 -22.14
C ASP A 46 -11.65 -9.97 -22.04
N ASP A 47 -11.72 -9.13 -20.99
CA ASP A 47 -10.78 -8.06 -20.66
C ASP A 47 -9.74 -8.48 -19.60
N PHE A 48 -8.65 -7.72 -19.50
CA PHE A 48 -7.65 -7.89 -18.43
C PHE A 48 -8.31 -7.87 -17.06
N ALA A 49 -8.03 -8.91 -16.26
CA ALA A 49 -8.57 -9.02 -14.91
C ALA A 49 -8.09 -7.84 -14.05
N SER A 50 -9.04 -7.11 -13.47
CA SER A 50 -8.79 -6.08 -12.46
C SER A 50 -9.31 -6.57 -11.11
N ILE A 51 -8.48 -6.45 -10.09
CA ILE A 51 -8.84 -6.83 -8.72
C ILE A 51 -8.95 -5.54 -7.90
N PRO A 52 -10.18 -5.09 -7.58
CA PRO A 52 -10.34 -3.95 -6.69
C PRO A 52 -9.91 -4.36 -5.27
N LEU A 53 -8.84 -3.75 -4.77
CA LEU A 53 -8.37 -3.90 -3.41
C LEU A 53 -8.75 -2.67 -2.59
N GLN A 54 -9.45 -2.88 -1.49
CA GLN A 54 -9.68 -1.84 -0.49
C GLN A 54 -8.71 -2.00 0.67
N ILE A 55 -8.05 -0.90 1.02
CA ILE A 55 -7.02 -0.85 2.05
C ILE A 55 -7.41 0.21 3.08
N ASP A 56 -7.38 -0.17 4.35
CA ASP A 56 -7.45 0.78 5.47
C ASP A 56 -6.03 1.10 5.93
N VAL A 57 -5.70 2.39 6.02
CA VAL A 57 -4.42 2.86 6.57
C VAL A 57 -4.62 3.19 8.04
N LEU A 58 -3.87 2.53 8.91
CA LEU A 58 -3.96 2.68 10.36
C LEU A 58 -2.74 3.43 10.89
N ALA A 59 -2.91 4.12 12.01
CA ALA A 59 -1.76 4.70 12.71
C ALA A 59 -0.90 3.58 13.33
N ASP A 60 0.41 3.67 13.13
CA ASP A 60 1.41 2.87 13.82
C ASP A 60 1.86 3.61 15.10
N THR A 61 1.51 3.05 16.26
CA THR A 61 1.83 3.63 17.56
C THR A 61 3.31 3.50 17.94
N SER A 62 4.08 2.71 17.21
CA SER A 62 5.53 2.60 17.38
C SER A 62 6.30 3.72 16.69
N VAL A 63 5.69 4.39 15.70
CA VAL A 63 6.25 5.59 15.05
C VAL A 63 5.97 6.80 15.94
N SER A 64 6.89 7.02 16.87
CA SER A 64 6.84 8.14 17.81
C SER A 64 7.97 9.13 17.53
N GLY A 65 7.63 10.39 17.29
CA GLY A 65 8.61 11.46 17.10
C GLY A 65 7.96 12.73 16.56
N SER A 66 8.50 13.88 16.94
CA SER A 66 8.02 15.16 16.42
C SER A 66 8.33 15.25 14.92
N GLY A 67 7.32 15.53 14.11
CA GLY A 67 7.46 15.65 12.65
C GLY A 67 7.42 14.33 11.88
N LEU A 68 7.27 13.19 12.55
CA LEU A 68 7.04 11.90 11.89
C LEU A 68 5.55 11.64 11.68
N SER A 69 5.18 11.14 10.51
CA SER A 69 3.84 10.65 10.24
C SER A 69 3.70 9.22 10.74
N ALA A 70 2.70 8.97 11.60
CA ALA A 70 2.41 7.62 12.09
C ALA A 70 1.75 6.71 11.01
N PHE A 71 1.44 7.24 9.83
CA PHE A 71 0.72 6.52 8.79
C PHE A 71 1.62 6.09 7.64
N MET A 72 2.48 7.00 7.16
CA MET A 72 3.31 6.75 5.99
C MET A 72 4.54 7.66 5.94
N GLN A 73 5.55 7.21 5.22
CA GLN A 73 6.75 7.95 4.84
C GLN A 73 6.89 7.93 3.30
N ILE A 74 7.32 9.07 2.75
CA ILE A 74 7.63 9.22 1.33
C ILE A 74 9.09 9.64 1.24
N ASP A 75 9.88 8.84 0.55
CA ASP A 75 11.28 9.13 0.26
C ASP A 75 11.37 9.56 -1.20
N LEU A 76 11.58 10.86 -1.40
CA LEU A 76 11.92 11.44 -2.69
C LEU A 76 13.44 11.43 -2.80
N ALA A 77 13.99 10.84 -3.86
CA ALA A 77 15.39 11.07 -4.19
C ALA A 77 15.55 12.53 -4.66
N GLU A 78 16.61 13.18 -4.18
CA GLU A 78 17.08 14.50 -4.64
C GLU A 78 17.95 14.39 -5.89
#